data_AF-A0A2V5R6T8-F1
#
_entry.id   AF-A0A2V5R6T8-F1
#
_cell.length_a   1.000
_cell.length_b   1.000
_cell.length_c   1.000
_cell.angle_alpha   90.00
_cell.angle_beta   90.00
_cell.angle_gamma   90.00
#
_symmetry.space_group_name_H-M   'P 1'
#
loop_
_entity.id
_entity.type
_entity.pdbx_description
1 polymer ?
#
loop_
_entity_poly.entity_id
_entity_poly.type
_entity_poly.pdbx_seq_one_letter_code
_entity_poly.pdbx_strand_id
1 'polypeptide(L)'
;MNLNHIFLFIAVISSLLVLARALRPSAPYHGWRVVALIVLGITGVAWLFWRGAAGYVGGCAWFVLLFVPAIGLRKMTDLAAAGNYRSAKKLGEALQILHPTSEMRSHVQLLRQLESQANDRSGFSSIPIGRKTARRRLPGQLRSAPAVLIFIGLNAVAFVFEISAGDWNDPEVLHRIGALDPYSVVVQHEYWRLFTALFLHGGVVHLLFNVFALYVLGPPLERSIGTMRFVACYLISGLASGAGVMGLILIGLMQPVQLVGASGSIMGIVGAWAGFLMRHRHAPYAKQRLANVAMIVAIQIAFDLSTPQVSMAAHLCGLIAGFLLGLIVALQPGSLTPGKVRG
;
A
#
# COMPACT_ATOMS: atom_id res chain seq x y z
N MET A 1 7.40 -0.43 17.29
CA MET A 1 7.80 -1.41 16.24
C MET A 1 9.31 -1.30 15.97
N ASN A 2 10.03 -2.40 15.71
CA ASN A 2 11.48 -2.37 15.43
C ASN A 2 11.75 -2.13 13.92
N LEU A 3 12.42 -1.02 13.60
CA LEU A 3 12.69 -0.63 12.22
C LEU A 3 13.64 -1.60 11.49
N ASN A 4 14.61 -2.20 12.19
CA ASN A 4 15.49 -3.23 11.63
C ASN A 4 14.65 -4.43 11.16
N HIS A 5 13.69 -4.89 11.96
CA HIS A 5 12.82 -6.01 11.58
C HIS A 5 11.96 -5.70 10.36
N ILE A 6 11.41 -4.48 10.29
CA ILE A 6 10.60 -4.03 9.15
C ILE A 6 11.41 -4.02 7.86
N PHE A 7 12.62 -3.43 7.87
CA PHE A 7 13.47 -3.41 6.68
C PHE A 7 13.93 -4.80 6.28
N LEU A 8 14.21 -5.68 7.25
CA LEU A 8 14.50 -7.09 6.99
C LEU A 8 13.33 -7.76 6.27
N PHE A 9 12.11 -7.59 6.78
CA PHE A 9 10.90 -8.13 6.16
C PHE A 9 10.71 -7.63 4.72
N ILE A 10 10.81 -6.32 4.49
CA ILE A 10 10.66 -5.71 3.17
C ILE A 10 11.71 -6.25 2.19
N ALA A 11 12.98 -6.29 2.60
CA ALA A 11 14.08 -6.77 1.77
C ALA A 11 13.89 -8.23 1.36
N VAL A 12 13.48 -9.09 2.29
CA VAL A 12 13.25 -10.52 2.04
C VAL A 12 12.01 -10.74 1.18
N ILE A 13 10.84 -10.26 1.63
CA ILE A 13 9.56 -10.53 0.95
C ILE A 13 9.53 -9.91 -0.44
N SER A 14 10.02 -8.68 -0.62
CA SER A 14 10.07 -8.06 -1.95
C SER A 14 10.97 -8.86 -2.90
N SER A 15 12.10 -9.36 -2.44
CA SER A 15 13.01 -10.16 -3.27
C SER A 15 12.41 -11.51 -3.62
N LEU A 16 11.75 -12.19 -2.67
CA LEU A 16 11.02 -13.43 -2.92
C LEU A 16 9.88 -13.23 -3.92
N LEU A 17 9.14 -12.13 -3.84
CA LEU A 17 8.09 -11.79 -4.81
C LEU A 17 8.64 -11.54 -6.21
N VAL A 18 9.80 -10.89 -6.34
CA VAL A 18 10.50 -10.72 -7.62
C VAL A 18 10.89 -12.09 -8.18
N LEU A 19 11.42 -12.99 -7.35
CA LEU A 19 11.77 -14.36 -7.75
C LEU A 19 10.56 -15.20 -8.16
N ALA A 20 9.42 -15.04 -7.47
CA ALA A 20 8.18 -15.74 -7.81
C ALA A 20 7.53 -15.25 -9.11
N ARG A 21 7.83 -14.01 -9.56
CA ARG A 21 7.34 -13.43 -10.83
C ARG A 21 8.21 -13.75 -12.03
N ALA A 22 9.51 -13.89 -11.78
CA ALA A 22 10.35 -14.87 -12.44
C ALA A 22 9.73 -16.29 -12.27
N LEU A 23 10.31 -17.45 -12.56
CA LEU A 23 9.55 -18.73 -12.58
C LEU A 23 8.35 -18.83 -13.56
N ARG A 24 7.62 -17.74 -13.89
CA ARG A 24 6.59 -17.71 -14.94
C ARG A 24 7.29 -17.86 -16.31
N PRO A 25 6.84 -18.80 -17.18
CA PRO A 25 7.57 -19.19 -18.39
C PRO A 25 7.83 -18.09 -19.43
N SER A 26 7.04 -17.02 -19.42
CA SER A 26 7.02 -15.95 -20.45
C SER A 26 7.64 -14.63 -20.00
N ALA A 27 8.47 -14.65 -18.96
CA ALA A 27 8.85 -13.46 -18.20
C ALA A 27 10.31 -13.05 -18.49
N PRO A 28 10.59 -12.02 -19.33
CA PRO A 28 11.93 -11.54 -19.67
C PRO A 28 12.49 -10.71 -18.51
N TYR A 29 12.81 -11.39 -17.40
CA TYR A 29 13.26 -10.76 -16.15
C TYR A 29 14.49 -11.46 -15.58
N HIS A 30 15.39 -11.96 -16.43
CA HIS A 30 16.60 -12.65 -15.93
C HIS A 30 17.44 -11.72 -15.06
N GLY A 31 17.51 -10.44 -15.43
CA GLY A 31 18.18 -9.40 -14.66
C GLY A 31 17.66 -9.25 -13.22
N TRP A 32 16.35 -9.08 -13.10
CA TRP A 32 15.69 -8.87 -11.82
C TRP A 32 15.81 -10.07 -10.87
N ARG A 33 15.92 -11.29 -11.41
CA ARG A 33 16.18 -12.50 -10.61
C ARG A 33 17.54 -12.43 -9.94
N VAL A 34 18.58 -12.11 -10.70
CA VAL A 34 19.96 -12.03 -10.19
C VAL A 34 20.04 -10.97 -9.10
N VAL A 35 19.45 -9.80 -9.35
CA VAL A 35 19.46 -8.71 -8.37
C VAL A 35 18.70 -9.09 -7.10
N ALA A 36 17.55 -9.76 -7.21
CA ALA A 36 16.82 -10.26 -6.03
C ALA A 36 17.62 -11.29 -5.23
N LEU A 37 18.35 -12.20 -5.90
CA LEU A 37 19.25 -13.14 -5.23
C LEU A 37 20.42 -12.44 -4.53
N ILE A 38 20.99 -11.40 -5.15
CA ILE A 38 22.05 -10.59 -4.53
C ILE A 38 21.53 -9.91 -3.25
N VAL A 39 20.34 -9.29 -3.30
CA VAL A 39 19.72 -8.67 -2.12
C VAL A 39 19.50 -9.70 -1.02
N LEU A 40 18.98 -10.89 -1.35
CA LEU A 40 18.80 -11.98 -0.37
C LEU A 40 20.13 -12.48 0.19
N GLY A 41 21.17 -12.61 -0.64
CA GLY A 41 22.50 -13.01 -0.22
C GLY A 41 23.13 -12.01 0.76
N ILE A 42 23.11 -10.71 0.42
CA ILE A 42 23.58 -9.62 1.29
C ILE A 42 22.81 -9.64 2.61
N THR A 43 21.48 -9.75 2.54
CA THR A 43 20.61 -9.78 3.72
C THR A 43 20.88 -11.01 4.59
N GLY A 44 21.07 -12.18 3.99
CA GLY A 44 21.36 -13.43 4.69
C GLY A 44 22.72 -13.42 5.38
N VAL A 45 23.77 -12.95 4.70
CA VAL A 45 25.10 -12.76 5.30
C VAL A 45 25.01 -11.77 6.46
N ALA A 46 24.38 -10.61 6.26
CA ALA A 46 24.20 -9.62 7.32
C ALA A 46 23.43 -10.19 8.52
N TRP A 47 22.43 -11.05 8.29
CA TRP A 47 21.70 -11.72 9.36
C TRP A 47 22.54 -12.74 10.13
N LEU A 48 23.46 -13.45 9.47
CA LEU A 48 24.36 -14.40 10.13
C LEU A 48 25.38 -13.71 11.03
N PHE A 49 25.97 -12.60 10.58
CA PHE A 49 27.08 -11.94 11.29
C PHE A 49 26.63 -10.76 12.17
N TRP A 50 25.58 -10.03 11.79
CA TRP A 50 25.14 -8.80 12.47
C TRP A 50 23.61 -8.69 12.56
N ARG A 51 22.96 -9.60 13.30
CA ARG A 51 21.50 -9.64 13.47
C ARG A 51 20.85 -8.28 13.79
N GLY A 52 21.49 -7.48 14.64
CA GLY A 52 20.99 -6.15 15.05
C GLY A 52 20.98 -5.10 13.93
N ALA A 53 21.76 -5.29 12.86
CA ALA A 53 21.85 -4.37 11.73
C ALA A 53 21.41 -4.98 10.40
N ALA A 54 21.12 -6.28 10.37
CA ALA A 54 20.83 -7.05 9.16
C ALA A 54 19.72 -6.46 8.30
N GLY A 55 18.67 -5.93 8.93
CA GLY A 55 17.57 -5.27 8.25
C GLY A 55 17.96 -3.93 7.65
N TYR A 56 18.78 -3.13 8.31
CA TYR A 56 19.31 -1.90 7.71
C TYR A 56 20.19 -2.20 6.50
N VAL A 57 21.10 -3.18 6.60
CA VAL A 57 21.99 -3.59 5.51
C VAL A 57 21.19 -4.16 4.34
N GLY A 58 20.32 -5.12 4.60
CA GLY A 58 19.44 -5.73 3.58
C GLY A 58 18.46 -4.73 2.97
N GLY A 59 17.89 -3.85 3.80
CA GLY A 59 17.00 -2.78 3.39
C GLY A 59 17.67 -1.75 2.49
N CYS A 60 18.90 -1.33 2.81
CA CYS A 60 19.70 -0.45 1.93
C CYS A 60 19.99 -1.13 0.59
N ALA A 61 20.42 -2.40 0.60
CA ALA A 61 20.64 -3.16 -0.63
C ALA A 61 19.37 -3.28 -1.46
N TRP A 62 18.24 -3.63 -0.85
CA TRP A 62 16.92 -3.66 -1.49
C TRP A 62 16.55 -2.29 -2.09
N PHE A 63 16.74 -1.20 -1.35
CA PHE A 63 16.36 0.13 -1.77
C PHE A 63 17.14 0.55 -3.03
N VAL A 64 18.47 0.37 -3.01
CA VAL A 64 19.35 0.77 -4.12
C VAL A 64 19.18 -0.14 -5.33
N LEU A 65 19.06 -1.44 -5.13
CA LEU A 65 19.14 -2.42 -6.22
C LEU A 65 17.78 -2.81 -6.81
N LEU A 66 16.70 -2.77 -6.02
CA LEU A 66 15.36 -3.15 -6.48
C LEU A 66 14.42 -1.95 -6.56
N PHE A 67 14.32 -1.16 -5.49
CA PHE A 67 13.32 -0.10 -5.40
C PHE A 67 13.61 1.09 -6.32
N VAL A 68 14.82 1.65 -6.25
CA VAL A 68 15.23 2.80 -7.08
C VAL A 68 15.14 2.47 -8.58
N PRO A 69 15.67 1.34 -9.07
CA PRO A 69 15.54 0.99 -10.48
C PRO A 69 14.10 0.78 -10.94
N ALA A 70 13.24 0.21 -10.09
CA ALA A 70 11.82 -0.01 -10.42
C ALA A 70 11.06 1.32 -10.59
N ILE A 71 11.31 2.30 -9.70
CA ILE A 71 10.74 3.64 -9.82
C ILE A 71 11.29 4.36 -11.05
N GLY A 72 12.61 4.29 -11.26
CA GLY A 72 13.25 4.88 -12.42
C GLY A 72 12.67 4.35 -13.73
N LEU A 73 12.45 3.03 -13.83
CA LEU A 73 11.86 2.41 -15.01
C LEU A 73 10.42 2.92 -15.26
N ARG A 74 9.60 3.02 -14.21
CA ARG A 74 8.24 3.59 -14.32
C ARG A 74 8.29 5.04 -14.82
N LYS A 75 9.17 5.86 -14.23
CA LYS A 75 9.32 7.26 -14.63
C LYS A 75 9.83 7.41 -16.06
N MET A 76 10.74 6.52 -16.48
CA MET A 76 11.23 6.43 -17.85
C MET A 76 10.09 6.12 -18.83
N THR A 77 9.24 5.14 -18.51
CA THR A 77 8.07 4.81 -19.34
C THR A 77 7.07 5.97 -19.41
N ASP A 78 6.85 6.71 -18.32
CA ASP A 78 5.96 7.88 -18.30
C ASP A 78 6.51 9.01 -19.18
N LEU A 79 7.83 9.26 -19.14
CA LEU A 79 8.49 10.27 -19.98
C LEU A 79 8.42 9.90 -21.46
N ALA A 80 8.64 8.62 -21.79
CA ALA A 80 8.53 8.12 -23.15
C ALA A 80 7.09 8.22 -23.68
N ALA A 81 6.10 7.89 -22.85
CA ALA A 81 4.68 8.03 -23.17
C ALA A 81 4.27 9.50 -23.36
N ALA A 82 4.91 10.43 -22.65
CA ALA A 82 4.74 11.87 -22.83
C ALA A 82 5.49 12.45 -24.05
N GLY A 83 6.19 11.62 -24.82
CA GLY A 83 6.99 12.04 -25.98
C GLY A 83 8.34 12.69 -25.64
N ASN A 84 8.74 12.72 -24.37
CA ASN A 84 10.04 13.26 -23.94
C ASN A 84 11.12 12.17 -23.98
N TYR A 85 11.50 11.77 -25.20
CA TYR A 85 12.45 10.68 -25.43
C TYR A 85 13.86 11.01 -24.93
N ARG A 86 14.29 12.28 -24.98
CA ARG A 86 15.61 12.70 -24.48
C ARG A 86 15.76 12.47 -22.98
N SER A 87 14.77 12.92 -22.18
CA SER A 87 14.81 12.71 -20.72
C SER A 87 14.61 11.24 -20.36
N ALA A 88 13.76 10.51 -21.09
CA ALA A 88 13.59 9.08 -20.90
C ALA A 88 14.91 8.32 -21.16
N LYS A 89 15.63 8.65 -22.24
CA LYS A 89 16.93 8.07 -22.56
C LYS A 89 17.98 8.37 -21.50
N LYS A 90 18.15 9.63 -21.08
CA LYS A 90 19.10 10.00 -20.01
C LYS A 90 18.84 9.22 -18.72
N LEU A 91 17.57 9.08 -18.35
CA LEU A 91 17.17 8.29 -17.18
C LEU A 91 17.49 6.80 -17.39
N GLY A 92 17.22 6.25 -18.57
CA GLY A 92 17.57 4.87 -18.91
C GLY A 92 19.09 4.60 -18.88
N GLU A 93 19.90 5.53 -19.39
CA GLU A 93 21.37 5.46 -19.35
C GLU A 93 21.88 5.50 -17.89
N ALA A 94 21.30 6.35 -17.03
CA ALA A 94 21.62 6.34 -15.60
C ALA A 94 21.21 5.04 -14.89
N LEU A 95 20.04 4.48 -15.25
CA LEU A 95 19.55 3.22 -14.68
C LEU A 95 20.37 2.00 -15.08
N GLN A 96 21.06 2.04 -16.22
CA GLN A 96 21.98 0.96 -16.61
C GLN A 96 23.15 0.78 -15.64
N ILE A 97 23.55 1.83 -14.92
CA ILE A 97 24.62 1.74 -13.91
C ILE A 97 24.17 0.87 -12.73
N LEU A 98 22.93 1.05 -12.28
CA LEU A 98 22.37 0.31 -11.15
C LEU A 98 21.86 -1.09 -11.56
N HIS A 99 21.47 -1.26 -12.83
CA HIS A 99 20.87 -2.50 -13.33
C HIS A 99 21.35 -2.82 -14.76
N PRO A 100 22.59 -3.33 -14.92
CA PRO A 100 23.25 -3.53 -16.22
C PRO A 100 22.76 -4.78 -16.94
N THR A 101 21.48 -4.81 -17.33
CA THR A 101 20.87 -5.99 -17.95
C THR A 101 20.68 -5.80 -19.45
N SER A 102 20.68 -6.89 -20.21
CA SER A 102 20.43 -6.88 -21.66
C SER A 102 19.10 -6.22 -22.00
N GLU A 103 18.09 -6.43 -21.17
CA GLU A 103 16.76 -5.81 -21.24
C GLU A 103 16.82 -4.27 -21.09
N MET A 104 17.66 -3.74 -20.21
CA MET A 104 17.80 -2.28 -20.06
C MET A 104 18.53 -1.67 -21.26
N ARG A 105 19.50 -2.40 -21.83
CA ARG A 105 20.19 -1.99 -23.05
C ARG A 105 19.25 -1.89 -24.24
N SER A 106 18.35 -2.86 -24.43
CA SER A 106 17.36 -2.81 -25.51
C SER A 106 16.36 -1.65 -25.34
N HIS A 107 15.89 -1.37 -24.11
CA HIS A 107 15.01 -0.22 -23.85
C HIS A 107 15.68 1.12 -24.19
N VAL A 108 16.94 1.32 -23.82
CA VAL A 108 17.67 2.56 -24.14
C VAL A 108 17.93 2.68 -25.64
N GLN A 109 18.22 1.57 -26.34
CA GLN A 109 18.36 1.56 -27.79
C GLN A 109 17.05 1.95 -28.49
N LEU A 110 15.91 1.40 -28.04
CA LEU A 110 14.60 1.77 -28.55
C LEU A 110 14.30 3.27 -28.35
N LEU A 111 14.58 3.79 -27.15
CA LEU A 111 14.40 5.23 -26.86
C LEU A 111 15.30 6.12 -27.74
N ARG A 112 16.53 5.66 -28.03
CA ARG A 112 17.45 6.35 -28.93
C ARG A 112 16.93 6.39 -30.37
N GLN A 113 16.31 5.32 -30.85
CA GLN A 113 15.65 5.27 -32.17
C GLN A 113 14.41 6.17 -32.21
N LEU A 114 13.61 6.20 -31.15
CA LEU A 114 12.44 7.10 -31.07
C LEU A 114 12.85 8.57 -31.01
N GLU A 115 13.94 8.89 -30.30
CA GLU A 115 14.52 10.23 -30.27
C GLU A 115 15.00 10.67 -31.66
N SER A 116 15.71 9.81 -32.41
CA SER A 116 16.19 10.15 -33.75
C SER A 116 15.03 10.35 -34.73
N GLN A 117 14.02 9.46 -34.72
CA GLN A 117 12.82 9.62 -35.56
C GLN A 117 12.01 10.88 -35.22
N ALA A 118 11.95 11.27 -33.95
CA ALA A 118 11.28 12.50 -33.53
C ALA A 118 12.02 13.74 -34.04
N ASN A 119 13.36 13.75 -33.98
CA ASN A 119 14.18 14.82 -34.54
C ASN A 119 14.05 14.92 -36.06
N ASP A 120 14.09 13.80 -36.79
CA ASP A 120 13.96 13.80 -38.25
C ASP A 120 12.60 14.35 -38.72
N ARG A 121 11.51 14.02 -38.01
CA ARG A 121 10.17 14.58 -38.29
C ARG A 121 10.06 16.07 -38.01
N SER A 122 10.82 16.58 -37.03
CA SER A 122 10.89 18.02 -36.78
C SER A 122 11.68 18.78 -37.84
N GLY A 123 12.62 18.12 -38.52
CA GLY A 123 13.36 18.68 -39.66
C GLY A 123 12.55 18.79 -40.96
N PHE A 124 11.49 17.99 -41.11
CA PHE A 124 10.66 17.93 -42.34
C PHE A 124 9.25 18.55 -42.20
N SER A 125 8.90 19.14 -41.05
CA SER A 125 7.54 19.65 -40.80
C SER A 125 7.47 21.18 -40.86
N SER A 126 7.06 21.73 -42.01
CA SER A 126 6.57 23.11 -42.18
C SER A 126 5.03 23.22 -42.24
N ILE A 127 4.30 22.15 -41.89
CA ILE A 127 2.83 22.17 -41.86
C ILE A 127 2.34 22.04 -40.41
N PRO A 128 1.70 23.08 -39.84
CA PRO A 128 1.23 23.04 -38.47
C PRO A 128 -0.04 22.18 -38.37
N ILE A 129 0.11 20.86 -38.27
CA ILE A 129 -0.98 20.00 -37.80
C ILE A 129 -1.06 20.19 -36.30
N GLY A 130 -2.00 21.04 -35.88
CA GLY A 130 -2.35 21.28 -34.49
C GLY A 130 -2.82 19.99 -33.80
N ARG A 131 -1.88 19.17 -33.34
CA ARG A 131 -2.15 18.12 -32.35
C ARG A 131 -2.42 18.83 -31.03
N LYS A 132 -3.68 19.23 -30.83
CA LYS A 132 -4.26 19.35 -29.50
C LYS A 132 -4.31 17.93 -28.91
N THR A 133 -3.15 17.39 -28.51
CA THR A 133 -3.13 16.35 -27.49
C THR A 133 -3.73 17.00 -26.27
N ALA A 134 -5.02 16.78 -26.06
CA ALA A 134 -5.73 17.18 -24.87
C ALA A 134 -4.90 16.68 -23.69
N ARG A 135 -4.19 17.62 -23.06
CA ARG A 135 -3.46 17.41 -21.83
C ARG A 135 -4.54 17.17 -20.79
N ARG A 136 -5.06 15.94 -20.76
CA ARG A 136 -6.00 15.47 -19.75
C ARG A 136 -5.17 15.45 -18.48
N ARG A 137 -5.08 16.62 -17.82
CA ARG A 137 -4.65 16.71 -16.44
C ARG A 137 -5.59 15.77 -15.71
N LEU A 138 -5.11 14.57 -15.40
CA LEU A 138 -5.78 13.68 -14.46
C LEU A 138 -6.09 14.56 -13.25
N PRO A 139 -7.37 14.81 -12.91
CA PRO A 139 -7.70 15.51 -11.69
C PRO A 139 -6.93 14.82 -10.58
N GLY A 140 -6.19 15.58 -9.77
CA GLY A 140 -5.27 15.01 -8.78
C GLY A 140 -5.95 13.86 -8.05
N GLN A 141 -5.34 12.68 -8.08
CA GLN A 141 -5.91 11.42 -7.61
C GLN A 141 -6.46 11.50 -6.17
N LEU A 142 -6.05 12.53 -5.42
CA LEU A 142 -6.45 12.91 -4.06
C LEU A 142 -7.71 13.77 -3.96
N ARG A 143 -7.99 14.66 -4.94
CA ARG A 143 -9.20 15.50 -4.92
C ARG A 143 -10.50 14.69 -5.07
N SER A 144 -10.39 13.41 -5.40
CA SER A 144 -11.50 12.47 -5.60
C SER A 144 -11.69 11.48 -4.43
N ALA A 145 -10.99 11.66 -3.30
CA ALA A 145 -11.07 10.80 -2.13
C ALA A 145 -11.02 11.62 -0.81
N PRO A 146 -12.05 12.42 -0.51
CA PRO A 146 -12.06 13.31 0.66
C PRO A 146 -12.04 12.55 2.00
N ALA A 147 -12.73 11.42 2.15
CA ALA A 147 -12.73 10.69 3.43
C ALA A 147 -11.34 10.12 3.75
N VAL A 148 -10.60 9.63 2.75
CA VAL A 148 -9.21 9.20 2.93
C VAL A 148 -8.36 10.34 3.51
N LEU A 149 -8.46 11.54 2.93
CA LEU A 149 -7.70 12.70 3.41
C LEU A 149 -8.10 13.11 4.83
N ILE A 150 -9.40 13.08 5.14
CA ILE A 150 -9.92 13.37 6.47
C ILE A 150 -9.35 12.38 7.48
N PHE A 151 -9.41 11.08 7.21
CA PHE A 151 -8.87 10.08 8.13
C PHE A 151 -7.35 10.17 8.27
N ILE A 152 -6.61 10.48 7.21
CA ILE A 152 -5.17 10.77 7.32
C ILE A 152 -4.94 11.97 8.26
N GLY A 153 -5.70 13.05 8.09
CA GLY A 153 -5.63 14.22 8.95
C GLY A 153 -5.97 13.91 10.40
N LEU A 154 -7.03 13.13 10.65
CA LEU A 154 -7.43 12.70 11.99
C LEU A 154 -6.36 11.87 12.69
N ASN A 155 -5.75 10.91 11.98
CA ASN A 155 -4.64 10.11 12.53
C ASN A 155 -3.42 11.01 12.86
N ALA A 156 -3.11 11.98 12.00
CA ALA A 156 -2.01 12.92 12.25
C ALA A 156 -2.29 13.83 13.46
N VAL A 157 -3.51 14.35 13.58
CA VAL A 157 -3.93 15.19 14.71
C VAL A 157 -3.94 14.39 16.02
N ALA A 158 -4.47 13.16 16.00
CA ALA A 158 -4.43 12.26 17.15
C ALA A 158 -2.99 12.01 17.60
N PHE A 159 -2.08 11.77 16.65
CA PHE A 159 -0.68 11.54 16.97
C PHE A 159 0.03 12.80 17.52
N VAL A 160 -0.29 13.99 17.03
CA VAL A 160 0.19 15.24 17.64
C VAL A 160 -0.35 15.39 19.07
N PHE A 161 -1.59 15.00 19.31
CA PHE A 161 -2.16 14.99 20.66
C PHE A 161 -1.47 13.98 21.57
N GLU A 162 -1.14 12.77 21.08
CA GLU A 162 -0.35 11.77 21.80
C GLU A 162 0.98 12.36 22.30
N ILE A 163 1.73 13.03 21.42
CA ILE A 163 2.99 13.73 21.76
C ILE A 163 2.77 14.83 22.80
N SER A 164 1.65 15.56 22.71
CA SER A 164 1.36 16.62 23.68
C SER A 164 0.97 16.08 25.07
N ALA A 165 0.43 14.86 25.12
CA ALA A 165 -0.04 14.21 26.34
C ALA A 165 1.06 13.42 27.07
N GLY A 166 2.22 13.21 26.44
CA GLY A 166 3.36 12.49 27.00
C GLY A 166 4.33 12.01 25.93
N ASP A 167 5.07 10.93 26.19
CA ASP A 167 5.99 10.35 25.22
C ASP A 167 5.22 9.60 24.10
N TRP A 168 5.70 9.71 22.86
CA TRP A 168 5.06 9.24 21.62
C TRP A 168 4.99 7.71 21.47
N ASN A 169 5.47 6.97 22.46
CA ASN A 169 5.54 5.52 22.45
C ASN A 169 5.43 4.94 23.86
N ASP A 170 4.80 5.68 24.78
CA ASP A 170 4.53 5.25 26.15
C ASP A 170 3.15 4.54 26.23
N PRO A 171 3.11 3.24 26.57
CA PRO A 171 1.87 2.49 26.75
C PRO A 171 0.93 3.07 27.81
N GLU A 172 1.47 3.73 28.85
CA GLU A 172 0.67 4.34 29.92
C GLU A 172 -0.01 5.62 29.43
N VAL A 173 0.70 6.44 28.65
CA VAL A 173 0.11 7.60 27.95
C VAL A 173 -1.00 7.15 27.03
N LEU A 174 -0.73 6.14 26.19
CA LEU A 174 -1.73 5.56 25.29
C LEU A 174 -2.94 5.00 26.05
N HIS A 175 -2.73 4.32 27.18
CA HIS A 175 -3.81 3.85 28.04
C HIS A 175 -4.66 5.02 28.53
N ARG A 176 -4.05 6.07 29.08
CA ARG A 176 -4.76 7.23 29.62
C ARG A 176 -5.62 7.94 28.57
N ILE A 177 -5.15 8.05 27.34
CA ILE A 177 -5.83 8.82 26.28
C ILE A 177 -6.76 8.01 25.40
N GLY A 178 -6.89 6.69 25.63
CA GLY A 178 -7.95 5.90 25.00
C GLY A 178 -7.51 4.70 24.18
N ALA A 179 -6.35 4.12 24.44
CA ALA A 179 -6.02 2.81 23.91
C ALA A 179 -7.06 1.77 24.34
N LEU A 180 -7.26 0.78 23.49
CA LEU A 180 -8.19 -0.31 23.76
C LEU A 180 -7.55 -1.24 24.78
N ASP A 181 -8.01 -1.15 26.02
CA ASP A 181 -7.60 -2.00 27.13
C ASP A 181 -8.76 -2.91 27.56
N PRO A 182 -8.57 -4.24 27.63
CA PRO A 182 -9.66 -5.15 27.94
C PRO A 182 -10.30 -4.94 29.32
N TYR A 183 -9.50 -4.64 30.33
CA TYR A 183 -10.01 -4.42 31.69
C TYR A 183 -10.86 -3.16 31.74
N SER A 184 -10.36 -2.05 31.20
CA SER A 184 -11.12 -0.79 31.15
C SER A 184 -12.44 -0.91 30.38
N VAL A 185 -12.46 -1.66 29.28
CA VAL A 185 -13.71 -1.84 28.51
C VAL A 185 -14.71 -2.72 29.23
N VAL A 186 -14.28 -3.84 29.81
CA VAL A 186 -15.19 -4.86 30.36
C VAL A 186 -15.63 -4.51 31.78
N VAL A 187 -14.68 -4.07 32.61
CA VAL A 187 -14.91 -3.83 34.05
C VAL A 187 -15.27 -2.37 34.32
N GLN A 188 -14.61 -1.43 33.64
CA GLN A 188 -14.86 0.02 33.84
C GLN A 188 -15.87 0.60 32.85
N HIS A 189 -16.41 -0.21 31.94
CA HIS A 189 -17.41 0.18 30.94
C HIS A 189 -16.96 1.32 30.01
N GLU A 190 -15.66 1.45 29.78
CA GLU A 190 -15.07 2.50 28.94
C GLU A 190 -15.15 2.16 27.43
N TYR A 191 -16.38 1.92 26.93
CA TYR A 191 -16.62 1.48 25.55
C TYR A 191 -16.15 2.47 24.48
N TRP A 192 -16.00 3.74 24.84
CA TRP A 192 -15.45 4.78 23.96
C TRP A 192 -14.03 4.43 23.47
N ARG A 193 -13.29 3.60 24.21
CA ARG A 193 -11.96 3.08 23.84
C ARG A 193 -11.96 2.29 22.54
N LEU A 194 -13.06 1.64 22.18
CA LEU A 194 -13.21 0.96 20.90
C LEU A 194 -13.09 1.93 19.72
N PHE A 195 -13.52 3.17 19.91
CA PHE A 195 -13.47 4.21 18.89
C PHE A 195 -12.16 4.99 18.92
N THR A 196 -11.70 5.44 20.10
CA THR A 196 -10.47 6.25 20.21
C THR A 196 -9.23 5.47 19.79
N ALA A 197 -9.15 4.18 20.11
CA ALA A 197 -8.01 3.34 19.75
C ALA A 197 -7.76 3.25 18.23
N LEU A 198 -8.78 3.52 17.40
CA LEU A 198 -8.67 3.52 15.93
C LEU A 198 -7.73 4.61 15.40
N PHE A 199 -7.44 5.64 16.20
CA PHE A 199 -6.66 6.81 15.79
C PHE A 199 -5.31 6.92 16.49
N LEU A 200 -5.12 6.18 17.59
CA LEU A 200 -3.89 6.20 18.39
C LEU A 200 -2.78 5.36 17.76
N HIS A 201 -1.50 5.71 17.95
CA HIS A 201 -0.38 4.97 17.35
C HIS A 201 0.81 4.78 18.31
N GLY A 202 1.23 3.54 18.52
CA GLY A 202 2.48 3.20 19.22
C GLY A 202 3.76 3.54 18.44
N GLY A 203 3.97 4.82 18.15
CA GLY A 203 5.19 5.40 17.54
C GLY A 203 5.05 5.89 16.10
N VAL A 204 6.00 6.73 15.69
CA VAL A 204 6.02 7.42 14.38
C VAL A 204 5.98 6.45 13.20
N VAL A 205 6.76 5.37 13.27
CA VAL A 205 6.80 4.36 12.19
C VAL A 205 5.43 3.70 12.01
N HIS A 206 4.71 3.42 13.11
CA HIS A 206 3.38 2.85 13.05
C HIS A 206 2.39 3.79 12.36
N LEU A 207 2.39 5.09 12.71
CA LEU A 207 1.59 6.10 12.03
C LEU A 207 1.91 6.18 10.54
N LEU A 208 3.19 6.28 10.17
CA LEU A 208 3.60 6.43 8.77
C LEU A 208 3.15 5.25 7.92
N PHE A 209 3.23 4.02 8.43
CA PHE A 209 2.72 2.84 7.73
C PHE A 209 1.20 2.89 7.53
N ASN A 210 0.44 3.25 8.56
CA ASN A 210 -1.03 3.33 8.46
C ASN A 210 -1.47 4.44 7.50
N VAL A 211 -0.90 5.64 7.60
CA VAL A 211 -1.20 6.76 6.71
C VAL A 211 -0.84 6.41 5.27
N PHE A 212 0.34 5.80 5.03
CA PHE A 212 0.74 5.35 3.71
C PHE A 212 -0.19 4.27 3.15
N ALA A 213 -0.54 3.26 3.94
CA ALA A 213 -1.44 2.20 3.53
C ALA A 213 -2.83 2.75 3.20
N LEU A 214 -3.38 3.62 4.03
CA LEU A 214 -4.66 4.29 3.79
C LEU A 214 -4.62 5.16 2.53
N TYR A 215 -3.53 5.90 2.32
CA TYR A 215 -3.31 6.72 1.12
C TYR A 215 -3.29 5.90 -0.17
N VAL A 216 -2.66 4.73 -0.16
CA VAL A 216 -2.54 3.86 -1.35
C VAL A 216 -3.81 3.06 -1.58
N LEU A 217 -4.39 2.48 -0.54
CA LEU A 217 -5.47 1.49 -0.63
C LEU A 217 -6.87 2.12 -0.56
N GLY A 218 -7.01 3.25 0.10
CA GLY A 218 -8.31 3.92 0.31
C GLY A 218 -8.93 4.53 -0.95
N PRO A 219 -8.22 5.38 -1.72
CA PRO A 219 -8.82 6.13 -2.82
C PRO A 219 -9.48 5.30 -3.93
N PRO A 220 -8.94 4.13 -4.34
CA PRO A 220 -9.63 3.25 -5.29
C PRO A 220 -11.01 2.79 -4.80
N LEU A 221 -11.13 2.42 -3.52
CA LEU A 221 -12.40 2.03 -2.92
C LEU A 221 -13.34 3.22 -2.81
N GLU A 222 -12.89 4.33 -2.21
CA GLU A 222 -13.73 5.52 -2.00
C GLU A 222 -14.38 6.01 -3.29
N ARG A 223 -13.62 6.06 -4.40
CA ARG A 223 -14.15 6.44 -5.71
C ARG A 223 -15.21 5.48 -6.26
N SER A 224 -15.14 4.22 -5.87
CA SER A 224 -16.01 3.18 -6.42
C SER A 224 -17.30 3.04 -5.64
N ILE A 225 -17.24 3.20 -4.32
CA ILE A 225 -18.42 3.06 -3.45
C ILE A 225 -19.01 4.40 -3.00
N GLY A 226 -18.27 5.50 -3.12
CA GLY A 226 -18.64 6.83 -2.63
C GLY A 226 -18.16 7.07 -1.19
N THR A 227 -17.98 8.35 -0.85
CA THR A 227 -17.40 8.82 0.43
C THR A 227 -18.14 8.29 1.66
N MET A 228 -19.47 8.37 1.72
CA MET A 228 -20.21 7.95 2.93
C MET A 228 -20.12 6.45 3.20
N ARG A 229 -20.17 5.62 2.16
CA ARG A 229 -20.01 4.17 2.31
C ARG A 229 -18.56 3.82 2.66
N PHE A 230 -17.58 4.55 2.15
CA PHE A 230 -16.19 4.41 2.55
C PHE A 230 -15.99 4.71 4.04
N VAL A 231 -16.58 5.82 4.55
CA VAL A 231 -16.56 6.16 5.97
C VAL A 231 -17.18 5.05 6.82
N ALA A 232 -18.33 4.52 6.41
CA ALA A 232 -18.98 3.40 7.09
C ALA A 232 -18.07 2.15 7.11
N CYS A 233 -17.48 1.77 5.97
CA CYS A 233 -16.53 0.65 5.92
C CYS A 233 -15.34 0.87 6.85
N TYR A 234 -14.73 2.06 6.85
CA TYR A 234 -13.58 2.36 7.70
C TYR A 234 -13.90 2.24 9.20
N LEU A 235 -14.97 2.89 9.64
CA LEU A 235 -15.33 2.96 11.06
C LEU A 235 -15.90 1.64 11.57
N ILE A 236 -16.84 1.03 10.85
CA ILE A 236 -17.48 -0.22 11.29
C ILE A 236 -16.47 -1.36 11.32
N SER A 237 -15.59 -1.48 10.31
CA SER A 237 -14.53 -2.49 10.34
C SER A 237 -13.51 -2.26 11.45
N GLY A 238 -13.20 -1.00 11.77
CA GLY A 238 -12.35 -0.65 12.91
C GLY A 238 -12.97 -1.09 14.24
N LEU A 239 -14.23 -0.72 14.47
CA LEU A 239 -14.97 -1.11 15.67
C LEU A 239 -15.10 -2.65 15.77
N ALA A 240 -15.41 -3.33 14.66
CA ALA A 240 -15.49 -4.78 14.60
C ALA A 240 -14.12 -5.46 14.83
N SER A 241 -13.02 -4.81 14.42
CA SER A 241 -11.66 -5.27 14.70
C SER A 241 -11.39 -5.29 16.20
N GLY A 242 -11.62 -4.17 16.89
CA GLY A 242 -11.44 -4.07 18.34
C GLY A 242 -12.40 -4.98 19.11
N ALA A 243 -13.69 -4.99 18.75
CA ALA A 243 -14.70 -5.83 19.37
C ALA A 243 -14.42 -7.34 19.16
N GLY A 244 -13.92 -7.73 17.98
CA GLY A 244 -13.53 -9.09 17.69
C GLY A 244 -12.38 -9.57 18.57
N VAL A 245 -11.35 -8.74 18.76
CA VAL A 245 -10.23 -9.04 19.68
C VAL A 245 -10.74 -9.14 21.12
N MET A 246 -11.58 -8.20 21.56
CA MET A 246 -12.21 -8.26 22.88
C MET A 246 -13.01 -9.56 23.08
N GLY A 247 -13.80 -9.96 22.08
CA GLY A 247 -14.53 -11.22 22.09
C GLY A 247 -13.62 -12.43 22.25
N LEU A 248 -12.52 -12.49 21.50
CA LEU A 248 -11.52 -13.57 21.59
C LEU A 248 -10.84 -13.64 22.96
N ILE A 249 -10.56 -12.48 23.57
CA ILE A 249 -10.00 -12.41 24.94
C ILE A 249 -11.01 -12.93 25.96
N LEU A 250 -12.29 -12.52 25.86
CA LEU A 250 -13.35 -12.92 26.79
C LEU A 250 -13.62 -14.43 26.80
N ILE A 251 -13.46 -15.10 25.66
CA ILE A 251 -13.63 -16.55 25.54
C ILE A 251 -12.32 -17.33 25.77
N GLY A 252 -11.25 -16.67 26.21
CA GLY A 252 -9.98 -17.30 26.57
C GLY A 252 -9.12 -17.77 25.39
N LEU A 253 -9.40 -17.34 24.16
CA LEU A 253 -8.60 -17.68 22.97
C LEU A 253 -7.41 -16.73 22.75
N MET A 254 -7.38 -15.60 23.46
CA MET A 254 -6.28 -14.63 23.40
C MET A 254 -5.97 -14.08 24.80
N GLN A 255 -4.69 -13.75 25.02
CA GLN A 255 -4.27 -13.06 26.23
C GLN A 255 -4.67 -11.58 26.16
N PRO A 256 -4.97 -10.95 27.31
CA PRO A 256 -5.21 -9.50 27.37
C PRO A 256 -4.02 -8.73 26.80
N VAL A 257 -4.31 -7.82 25.88
CA VAL A 257 -3.31 -6.98 25.23
C VAL A 257 -3.93 -5.62 24.95
N GLN A 258 -3.13 -4.57 25.09
CA GLN A 258 -3.52 -3.21 24.73
C GLN A 258 -3.43 -3.03 23.20
N LEU A 259 -4.47 -2.46 22.59
CA LEU A 259 -4.53 -2.22 21.15
C LEU A 259 -4.63 -0.73 20.82
N VAL A 260 -3.88 -0.32 19.80
CA VAL A 260 -3.97 0.98 19.14
C VAL A 260 -3.72 0.81 17.65
N GLY A 261 -4.28 1.70 16.84
CA GLY A 261 -3.91 1.84 15.43
C GLY A 261 -5.10 1.74 14.48
N ALA A 262 -4.98 2.48 13.38
CA ALA A 262 -5.91 2.47 12.25
C ALA A 262 -5.86 1.17 11.43
N SER A 263 -4.92 0.27 11.69
CA SER A 263 -4.62 -0.89 10.84
C SER A 263 -5.80 -1.87 10.73
N GLY A 264 -6.61 -2.04 11.78
CA GLY A 264 -7.86 -2.80 11.73
C GLY A 264 -8.87 -2.22 10.75
N SER A 265 -9.05 -0.89 10.75
CA SER A 265 -9.87 -0.18 9.76
C SER A 265 -9.32 -0.31 8.35
N ILE A 266 -8.00 -0.20 8.17
CA ILE A 266 -7.34 -0.33 6.86
C ILE A 266 -7.49 -1.73 6.30
N MET A 267 -7.36 -2.77 7.13
CA MET A 267 -7.66 -4.15 6.72
C MET A 267 -9.14 -4.33 6.41
N GLY A 268 -10.02 -3.62 7.11
CA GLY A 268 -11.42 -3.43 6.71
C GLY A 268 -11.61 -2.87 5.31
N ILE A 269 -10.86 -1.83 4.94
CA ILE A 269 -10.88 -1.27 3.58
C ILE A 269 -10.42 -2.30 2.55
N VAL A 270 -9.36 -3.06 2.84
CA VAL A 270 -8.89 -4.17 1.97
C VAL A 270 -9.98 -5.23 1.82
N GLY A 271 -10.64 -5.61 2.91
CA GLY A 271 -11.76 -6.54 2.92
C GLY A 271 -12.93 -6.03 2.10
N ALA A 272 -13.36 -4.78 2.32
CA ALA A 272 -14.44 -4.14 1.59
C ALA A 272 -14.16 -4.07 0.09
N TRP A 273 -12.90 -3.85 -0.28
CA TRP A 273 -12.48 -3.92 -1.67
C TRP A 273 -12.59 -5.33 -2.25
N ALA A 274 -12.18 -6.37 -1.51
CA ALA A 274 -12.36 -7.76 -1.92
C ALA A 274 -13.85 -8.11 -2.10
N GLY A 275 -14.70 -7.78 -1.12
CA GLY A 275 -16.15 -8.03 -1.19
C GLY A 275 -16.81 -7.32 -2.36
N PHE A 276 -16.50 -6.04 -2.54
CA PHE A 276 -16.99 -5.24 -3.66
C PHE A 276 -16.58 -5.83 -5.01
N LEU A 277 -15.30 -6.18 -5.18
CA LEU A 277 -14.78 -6.77 -6.42
C LEU A 277 -15.35 -8.17 -6.67
N MET A 278 -15.61 -8.96 -5.63
CA MET A 278 -16.21 -10.28 -5.79
C MET A 278 -17.64 -10.19 -6.31
N ARG A 279 -18.42 -9.22 -5.83
CA ARG A 279 -19.76 -8.96 -6.37
C ARG A 279 -19.70 -8.51 -7.84
N HIS A 280 -18.67 -7.73 -8.20
CA HIS A 280 -18.46 -7.20 -9.55
C HIS A 280 -17.42 -8.02 -10.35
N ARG A 281 -17.26 -9.31 -10.06
CA ARG A 281 -16.20 -10.16 -10.66
C ARG A 281 -16.24 -10.28 -12.19
N HIS A 282 -17.37 -9.92 -12.80
CA HIS A 282 -17.56 -9.91 -14.24
C HIS A 282 -17.11 -8.59 -14.90
N ALA A 283 -16.81 -7.55 -14.12
CA ALA A 283 -16.29 -6.30 -14.64
C ALA A 283 -14.88 -6.48 -15.23
N PRO A 284 -14.50 -5.69 -16.25
CA PRO A 284 -13.14 -5.72 -16.80
C PRO A 284 -12.09 -5.56 -15.71
N TYR A 285 -11.03 -6.36 -15.79
CA TYR A 285 -9.90 -6.37 -14.83
C TYR A 285 -10.25 -6.74 -13.38
N ALA A 286 -11.48 -7.13 -13.05
CA ALA A 286 -11.87 -7.48 -11.68
C ALA A 286 -11.07 -8.66 -11.13
N LYS A 287 -10.85 -9.71 -11.93
CA LYS A 287 -10.01 -10.87 -11.55
C LYS A 287 -8.58 -10.46 -11.20
N GLN A 288 -7.97 -9.59 -12.01
CA GLN A 288 -6.61 -9.08 -11.75
C GLN A 288 -6.58 -8.23 -10.48
N ARG A 289 -7.57 -7.37 -10.27
CA ARG A 289 -7.68 -6.56 -9.05
C ARG A 289 -7.88 -7.43 -7.81
N LEU A 290 -8.70 -8.46 -7.88
CA LEU A 290 -8.91 -9.40 -6.78
C LEU A 290 -7.63 -10.19 -6.46
N ALA A 291 -6.87 -10.61 -7.48
CA ALA A 291 -5.57 -11.23 -7.30
C ALA A 291 -4.57 -10.27 -6.60
N ASN A 292 -4.58 -8.97 -6.95
CA ASN A 292 -3.77 -7.97 -6.25
C ASN A 292 -4.18 -7.82 -4.78
N VAL A 293 -5.48 -7.83 -4.48
CA VAL A 293 -5.98 -7.78 -3.10
C VAL A 293 -5.57 -9.03 -2.32
N ALA A 294 -5.71 -10.22 -2.91
CA ALA A 294 -5.25 -11.47 -2.30
C ALA A 294 -3.74 -11.43 -2.00
N MET A 295 -2.93 -10.87 -2.91
CA MET A 295 -1.50 -10.66 -2.69
C MET A 295 -1.23 -9.69 -1.53
N ILE A 296 -1.99 -8.59 -1.41
CA ILE A 296 -1.87 -7.65 -0.28
C ILE A 296 -2.18 -8.37 1.04
N VAL A 297 -3.28 -9.14 1.09
CA VAL A 297 -3.66 -9.93 2.27
C VAL A 297 -2.58 -10.95 2.63
N ALA A 298 -2.03 -11.66 1.64
CA ALA A 298 -0.95 -12.64 1.88
C ALA A 298 0.31 -11.98 2.46
N ILE A 299 0.71 -10.82 1.93
CA ILE A 299 1.84 -10.04 2.47
C ILE A 299 1.54 -9.57 3.89
N GLN A 300 0.31 -9.11 4.16
CA GLN A 300 -0.08 -8.69 5.50
C GLN A 300 -0.01 -9.84 6.50
N ILE A 301 -0.54 -11.02 6.16
CA ILE A 301 -0.48 -12.20 7.05
C ILE A 301 0.97 -12.58 7.34
N ALA A 302 1.84 -12.58 6.31
CA ALA A 302 3.26 -12.83 6.52
C ALA A 302 3.91 -11.78 7.46
N PHE A 303 3.51 -10.51 7.33
CA PHE A 303 4.00 -9.44 8.20
C PHE A 303 3.56 -9.63 9.64
N ASP A 304 2.28 -9.93 9.87
CA ASP A 304 1.68 -10.16 11.18
C ASP A 304 2.34 -11.34 11.89
N LEU A 305 2.53 -12.46 11.18
CA LEU A 305 3.23 -13.64 11.72
C LEU A 305 4.69 -13.35 12.10
N SER A 306 5.34 -12.43 11.39
CA SER A 306 6.73 -12.06 11.67
C SER A 306 6.88 -11.00 12.76
N THR A 307 5.82 -10.26 13.11
CA THR A 307 5.90 -9.06 13.95
C THR A 307 4.97 -9.19 15.16
N PRO A 308 5.45 -9.73 16.31
CA PRO A 308 4.61 -10.04 17.47
C PRO A 308 3.84 -8.86 18.06
N GLN A 309 4.29 -7.62 17.83
CA GLN A 309 3.63 -6.40 18.29
C GLN A 309 2.38 -6.05 17.46
N VAL A 310 2.12 -6.75 16.37
CA VAL A 310 0.99 -6.52 15.46
C VAL A 310 -0.09 -7.56 15.73
N SER A 311 -1.31 -7.11 15.99
CA SER A 311 -2.43 -8.02 16.24
C SER A 311 -2.99 -8.59 14.94
N MET A 312 -2.59 -9.81 14.60
CA MET A 312 -3.16 -10.57 13.48
C MET A 312 -4.69 -10.71 13.64
N ALA A 313 -5.16 -10.94 14.87
CA ALA A 313 -6.58 -11.06 15.16
C ALA A 313 -7.34 -9.76 14.83
N ALA A 314 -6.79 -8.60 15.21
CA ALA A 314 -7.39 -7.31 14.85
C ALA A 314 -7.50 -7.17 13.32
N HIS A 315 -6.45 -7.50 12.58
CA HIS A 315 -6.44 -7.44 11.12
C HIS A 315 -7.45 -8.40 10.48
N LEU A 316 -7.55 -9.63 10.96
CA LEU A 316 -8.49 -10.63 10.45
C LEU A 316 -9.94 -10.22 10.74
N CYS A 317 -10.26 -9.79 11.96
CA CYS A 317 -11.59 -9.31 12.32
C CYS A 317 -12.00 -8.09 11.47
N GLY A 318 -11.09 -7.13 11.28
CA GLY A 318 -11.30 -5.98 10.40
C GLY A 318 -11.53 -6.41 8.95
N LEU A 319 -10.66 -7.28 8.40
CA LEU A 319 -10.76 -7.83 7.04
C LEU A 319 -12.10 -8.53 6.79
N ILE A 320 -12.52 -9.40 7.71
CA ILE A 320 -13.78 -10.15 7.62
C ILE A 320 -14.97 -9.19 7.64
N ALA A 321 -15.02 -8.29 8.62
CA ALA A 321 -16.10 -7.30 8.73
C ALA A 321 -16.18 -6.42 7.47
N GLY A 322 -15.04 -5.91 7.00
CA GLY A 322 -14.93 -5.13 5.78
C GLY A 322 -15.40 -5.90 4.57
N PHE A 323 -15.00 -7.15 4.42
CA PHE A 323 -15.44 -8.02 3.33
C PHE A 323 -16.96 -8.18 3.27
N LEU A 324 -17.59 -8.42 4.41
CA LEU A 324 -19.05 -8.50 4.51
C LEU A 324 -19.71 -7.16 4.13
N LEU A 325 -19.19 -6.03 4.62
CA LEU A 325 -19.68 -4.70 4.24
C LEU A 325 -19.51 -4.43 2.74
N GLY A 326 -18.39 -4.85 2.15
CA GLY A 326 -18.13 -4.74 0.71
C GLY A 326 -19.12 -5.51 -0.14
N LEU A 327 -19.57 -6.67 0.32
CA LEU A 327 -20.65 -7.43 -0.34
C LEU A 327 -21.99 -6.71 -0.28
N ILE A 328 -22.28 -6.02 0.83
CA ILE A 328 -23.54 -5.28 1.04
C ILE A 328 -23.57 -3.98 0.24
N VAL A 329 -22.50 -3.18 0.30
CA VAL A 329 -22.42 -1.88 -0.37
C VAL A 329 -22.46 -2.01 -1.89
N ALA A 330 -22.09 -3.18 -2.41
CA ALA A 330 -22.20 -3.51 -3.83
C ALA A 330 -23.66 -3.69 -4.34
N LEU A 331 -24.68 -3.58 -3.48
CA LEU A 331 -26.07 -3.88 -3.82
C LEU A 331 -26.89 -2.70 -4.38
N GLN A 332 -26.34 -1.50 -4.54
CA GLN A 332 -27.09 -0.36 -5.08
C GLN A 332 -26.66 0.01 -6.51
N PRO A 333 -27.47 -0.34 -7.54
CA PRO A 333 -27.22 0.06 -8.91
C PRO A 333 -27.52 1.55 -9.06
N GLY A 334 -26.49 2.35 -9.37
CA GLY A 334 -26.67 3.78 -9.63
C GLY A 334 -25.49 4.51 -10.25
N SER A 335 -24.29 3.93 -10.33
CA SER A 335 -23.09 4.65 -10.78
C SER A 335 -22.42 4.10 -12.06
N LEU A 336 -23.05 3.16 -12.76
CA LEU A 336 -22.52 2.59 -14.02
C LEU A 336 -23.55 2.61 -15.17
N THR A 337 -24.34 3.68 -15.31
CA THR A 337 -25.04 3.97 -16.56
C THR A 337 -24.22 4.96 -17.39
N PRO A 338 -23.62 4.55 -18.53
CA PRO A 338 -23.18 5.49 -19.55
C PRO A 338 -24.40 6.28 -20.02
N GLY A 339 -24.24 7.59 -20.17
CA GLY A 339 -25.33 8.52 -20.45
C GLY A 339 -26.29 8.03 -21.53
N LYS A 340 -27.58 8.01 -21.20
CA LYS A 340 -28.64 8.10 -22.19
C LYS A 340 -28.43 9.41 -22.95
N VAL A 341 -27.95 9.31 -24.19
CA VAL A 341 -28.08 10.36 -25.18
C VAL A 341 -29.58 10.63 -25.30
N ARG A 342 -30.03 11.81 -24.83
CA ARG A 342 -31.35 12.32 -25.15
C ARG A 342 -31.29 12.72 -26.63
N GLY A 343 -31.92 11.90 -27.47
CA GLY A 343 -32.47 12.37 -28.74
C GLY A 343 -33.71 13.20 -28.50
#